data_AF-A0A835TRV3-F1
#
_entry.id   AF-A0A835TRV3-F1
#
_cell.length_a   1.000
_cell.length_b   1.000
_cell.length_c   1.000
_cell.angle_alpha   90.00
_cell.angle_beta   90.00
_cell.angle_gamma   90.00
#
_symmetry.space_group_name_H-M   'P 1'
#
loop_
_entity.id
_entity.type
_entity.pdbx_description
1 polymer ?
#
loop_
_entity_poly.entity_id
_entity_poly.type
_entity_poly.pdbx_seq_one_letter_code
_entity_poly.pdbx_strand_id
1 'polypeptide(L)'
;MVDNKAQDQLSKLLTALEEKSMKIEEFVSDIELRFNSVEENCKKYADLLEKQNEEMLKKVVAQYDEKSENFEEVKKMKMEYLYEQMVNFQQTVDSAKETLETTVKETDEVDGFVFLNTVQDKAINTPYNTWLTPTVIPQEPNSATSTSIAVYWAVNDGDTIDCFQVYCMEELQASKDAGALVEEYRVTVKESHCILEDLEPDRCYSVWVMAVNGTGCSLPSEKAIFKTVGPVALKQNL
;
A
#
# COMPACT_ATOMS: atom_id res chain seq x y z
N MET A 1 -64.22 24.96 84.41
CA MET A 1 -64.81 24.27 83.24
C MET A 1 -64.20 24.70 81.91
N VAL A 2 -63.70 25.94 81.77
CA VAL A 2 -62.99 26.41 80.56
C VAL A 2 -61.58 25.80 80.43
N ASP A 3 -60.89 25.57 81.55
CA ASP A 3 -59.51 25.04 81.60
C ASP A 3 -59.36 23.62 81.02
N ASN A 4 -60.28 22.72 81.38
CA ASN A 4 -60.29 21.33 80.86
C ASN A 4 -60.52 21.23 79.35
N LYS A 5 -61.21 22.20 78.73
CA LYS A 5 -61.51 22.17 77.29
C LYS A 5 -60.29 22.55 76.45
N ALA A 6 -59.54 23.55 76.89
CA ALA A 6 -58.28 23.94 76.25
C ALA A 6 -57.23 22.82 76.38
N GLN A 7 -57.18 22.17 77.55
CA GLN A 7 -56.29 21.05 77.83
C GLN A 7 -56.59 19.83 76.92
N ASP A 8 -57.86 19.47 76.72
CA ASP A 8 -58.27 18.39 75.81
C ASP A 8 -57.94 18.68 74.33
N GLN A 9 -58.10 19.94 73.90
CA GLN A 9 -57.70 20.34 72.55
C GLN A 9 -56.18 20.27 72.33
N LEU A 10 -55.40 20.68 73.33
CA LEU A 10 -53.94 20.60 73.28
C LEU A 10 -53.46 19.15 73.20
N SER A 11 -54.04 18.25 74.00
CA SER A 11 -53.72 16.81 73.95
C SER A 11 -54.00 16.21 72.58
N LYS A 12 -55.14 16.54 71.95
CA LYS A 12 -55.47 16.07 70.59
C LYS A 12 -54.46 16.56 69.55
N LEU A 13 -54.06 17.83 69.62
CA LEU A 13 -53.05 18.39 68.73
C LEU A 13 -51.68 17.73 68.92
N LEU A 14 -51.29 17.44 70.17
CA LEU A 14 -50.05 16.75 70.49
C LEU A 14 -50.02 15.35 69.88
N THR A 15 -51.05 14.53 70.10
CA THR A 15 -51.12 13.18 69.55
C THR A 15 -51.09 13.18 68.02
N ALA A 16 -51.80 14.12 67.38
CA ALA A 16 -51.78 14.25 65.92
C ALA A 16 -50.40 14.68 65.38
N LEU A 17 -49.66 15.50 66.13
CA LEU A 17 -48.30 15.91 65.79
C LEU A 17 -47.32 14.73 65.96
N GLU A 18 -47.44 13.96 67.04
CA GLU A 18 -46.64 12.75 67.28
C GLU A 18 -46.84 11.71 66.17
N GLU A 19 -48.09 11.44 65.78
CA GLU A 19 -48.39 10.50 64.68
C GLU A 19 -47.82 10.98 63.34
N LYS A 20 -47.86 12.30 63.07
CA LYS A 20 -47.23 12.87 61.89
C LYS A 20 -45.70 12.79 61.96
N SER A 21 -45.10 13.02 63.12
CA SER A 21 -43.65 12.88 63.32
C SER A 21 -43.20 11.46 63.02
N MET A 22 -43.94 10.47 63.53
CA MET A 22 -43.65 9.05 63.30
C MET A 22 -43.72 8.68 61.81
N LYS A 23 -44.72 9.17 61.07
CA LYS A 23 -44.83 8.96 59.61
C LYS A 23 -43.68 9.64 58.84
N ILE A 24 -43.20 10.79 59.30
CA ILE A 24 -42.06 11.49 58.69
C ILE A 24 -40.79 10.67 58.91
N GLU A 25 -40.55 10.15 60.11
CA GLU A 25 -39.39 9.31 60.43
C GLU A 25 -39.36 8.02 59.60
N GLU A 26 -40.51 7.37 59.42
CA GLU A 26 -40.65 6.22 58.52
C GLU A 26 -40.30 6.60 57.07
N PHE A 27 -40.84 7.71 56.57
CA PHE A 27 -40.57 8.17 55.21
C PHE A 27 -39.09 8.55 54.97
N VAL A 28 -38.43 9.16 55.96
CA VAL A 28 -37.00 9.47 55.91
C VAL A 28 -36.18 8.19 55.83
N SER A 29 -36.51 7.18 56.65
CA SER A 29 -35.85 5.87 56.62
C SER A 29 -35.99 5.20 55.23
N ASP A 30 -37.18 5.30 54.64
CA ASP A 30 -37.47 4.80 53.30
C ASP A 30 -36.66 5.51 52.21
N ILE A 31 -36.47 6.82 52.32
CA ILE A 31 -35.62 7.61 51.40
C ILE A 31 -34.16 7.18 51.53
N GLU A 32 -33.66 7.02 52.75
CA GLU A 32 -32.27 6.61 52.99
C GLU A 32 -31.99 5.23 52.38
N LEU A 33 -32.90 4.27 52.55
CA LEU A 33 -32.78 2.95 51.92
C LEU A 33 -32.74 3.03 50.40
N ARG A 34 -33.63 3.83 49.78
CA ARG A 34 -33.64 4.03 48.33
C ARG A 34 -32.37 4.74 47.85
N PHE A 35 -31.89 5.72 48.59
CA PHE A 35 -30.67 6.45 48.25
C PHE A 35 -29.45 5.51 48.23
N ASN A 36 -29.30 4.69 49.28
CA ASN A 36 -28.23 3.68 49.35
C ASN A 36 -28.30 2.69 48.18
N SER A 37 -29.51 2.26 47.80
CA SER A 37 -29.70 1.37 46.65
C SER A 37 -29.29 2.03 45.33
N VAL A 38 -29.64 3.31 45.12
CA VAL A 38 -29.22 4.07 43.94
C VAL A 38 -27.71 4.24 43.91
N GLU A 39 -27.08 4.59 45.04
CA GLU A 39 -25.63 4.74 45.14
C GLU A 39 -24.91 3.44 44.78
N GLU A 40 -25.35 2.31 45.32
CA GLU A 40 -24.78 1.00 45.02
C GLU A 40 -24.93 0.64 43.54
N ASN A 41 -26.08 0.95 42.93
CA ASN A 41 -26.31 0.70 41.52
C ASN A 41 -25.40 1.57 40.63
N CYS A 42 -25.23 2.85 40.98
CA CYS A 42 -24.30 3.74 40.28
C CYS A 42 -22.86 3.23 40.33
N LYS A 43 -22.40 2.71 41.49
CA LYS A 43 -21.08 2.09 41.62
C LYS A 43 -20.93 0.89 40.68
N LYS A 44 -21.91 -0.01 40.65
CA LYS A 44 -21.92 -1.18 39.75
C LYS A 44 -21.82 -0.79 38.28
N TYR A 45 -22.53 0.27 37.86
CA TYR A 45 -22.43 0.76 36.49
C TYR A 45 -21.09 1.40 36.17
N ALA A 46 -20.51 2.16 37.10
CA ALA A 46 -19.18 2.75 36.94
C ALA A 46 -18.12 1.65 36.76
N ASP A 47 -18.11 0.64 37.63
CA ASP A 47 -17.18 -0.49 37.58
C ASP A 47 -17.31 -1.29 36.27
N LEU A 48 -18.55 -1.48 35.79
CA LEU A 48 -18.80 -2.18 34.52
C LEU A 48 -18.25 -1.39 33.33
N LEU A 49 -18.50 -0.08 33.29
CA LEU A 49 -17.99 0.80 32.24
C LEU A 49 -16.46 0.86 32.25
N GLU A 50 -15.84 0.95 33.42
CA GLU A 50 -14.39 0.93 33.57
C GLU A 50 -13.80 -0.39 33.03
N LYS A 51 -14.36 -1.53 33.43
CA LYS A 51 -13.94 -2.84 32.92
C LYS A 51 -14.09 -2.98 31.40
N GLN A 52 -15.20 -2.49 30.83
CA GLN A 52 -15.40 -2.49 29.38
C GLN A 52 -14.37 -1.62 28.65
N ASN A 53 -14.04 -0.45 29.21
CA ASN A 53 -13.03 0.43 28.64
C ASN A 53 -11.63 -0.19 28.69
N GLU A 54 -11.26 -0.85 29.80
CA GLU A 54 -10.00 -1.59 29.92
C GLU A 54 -9.91 -2.74 28.90
N GLU A 55 -10.98 -3.52 28.73
CA GLU A 55 -11.03 -4.60 27.74
C GLU A 55 -10.92 -4.08 26.31
N MET A 56 -11.59 -2.98 25.99
CA MET A 56 -11.49 -2.33 24.68
C MET A 56 -10.06 -1.84 24.42
N LEU A 57 -9.46 -1.15 25.39
CA LEU A 57 -8.08 -0.67 25.28
C LEU A 57 -7.10 -1.83 25.06
N LYS A 58 -7.26 -2.93 25.81
CA LYS A 58 -6.44 -4.13 25.66
C LYS A 58 -6.54 -4.73 24.25
N LYS A 59 -7.74 -4.76 23.65
CA LYS A 59 -7.92 -5.23 22.27
C LYS A 59 -7.25 -4.32 21.25
N VAL A 60 -7.39 -3.00 21.40
CA VAL A 60 -6.79 -2.02 20.48
C VAL A 60 -5.26 -2.09 20.52
N VAL A 61 -4.68 -2.18 21.72
CA VAL A 61 -3.22 -2.33 21.90
C VAL A 61 -2.73 -3.63 21.26
N ALA A 62 -3.41 -4.75 21.53
CA ALA A 62 -3.02 -6.04 20.95
C ALA A 62 -3.07 -6.04 19.41
N GLN A 63 -4.09 -5.41 18.80
CA GLN A 63 -4.17 -5.29 17.34
C GLN A 63 -3.06 -4.42 16.75
N TYR A 64 -2.68 -3.34 17.45
CA TYR A 64 -1.57 -2.50 17.02
C TYR A 64 -0.24 -3.27 17.08
N ASP A 65 -0.01 -4.00 18.17
CA ASP A 65 1.21 -4.80 18.36
C ASP A 65 1.32 -5.90 17.30
N GLU A 66 0.24 -6.65 17.04
CA GLU A 66 0.18 -7.68 15.99
C GLU A 66 0.46 -7.10 14.60
N LYS A 67 -0.15 -5.96 14.27
CA LYS A 67 0.08 -5.29 12.99
C LYS A 67 1.52 -4.79 12.86
N SER A 68 2.09 -4.28 13.95
CA SER A 68 3.48 -3.81 13.99
C SER A 68 4.46 -4.96 13.78
N GLU A 69 4.22 -6.11 14.42
CA GLU A 69 5.05 -7.31 14.27
C GLU A 69 5.00 -7.84 12.83
N ASN A 70 3.80 -7.99 12.25
CA ASN A 70 3.63 -8.42 10.86
C ASN A 70 4.36 -7.48 9.88
N PHE A 71 4.26 -6.17 10.08
CA PHE A 71 4.96 -5.21 9.23
C PHE A 71 6.49 -5.39 9.28
N GLU A 72 7.05 -5.61 10.47
CA GLU A 72 8.49 -5.82 10.62
C GLU A 72 8.94 -7.16 10.01
N GLU A 73 8.11 -8.21 10.10
CA GLU A 73 8.37 -9.49 9.43
C GLU A 73 8.41 -9.35 7.91
N VAL A 74 7.42 -8.67 7.31
CA VAL A 74 7.37 -8.43 5.85
C VAL A 74 8.61 -7.65 5.40
N LYS A 75 8.98 -6.61 6.15
CA LYS A 75 10.19 -5.81 5.89
C LYS A 75 11.45 -6.68 5.95
N LYS A 76 11.56 -7.55 6.95
CA LYS A 76 12.68 -8.50 7.07
C LYS A 76 12.75 -9.45 5.88
N MET A 77 11.63 -10.06 5.49
CA MET A 77 11.57 -10.97 4.34
C MET A 77 12.00 -10.27 3.03
N LYS A 78 11.53 -9.03 2.80
CA LYS A 78 11.93 -8.26 1.62
C LYS A 78 13.42 -7.93 1.63
N MET A 79 13.97 -7.61 2.80
CA MET A 79 15.41 -7.36 2.96
C MET A 79 16.23 -8.62 2.64
N GLU A 80 15.84 -9.77 3.20
CA GLU A 80 16.50 -11.06 2.94
C GLU A 80 16.45 -11.45 1.45
N TYR A 81 15.30 -11.23 0.80
CA TYR A 81 15.15 -11.46 -0.63
C TYR A 81 16.13 -10.62 -1.48
N LEU A 82 16.26 -9.33 -1.15
CA LEU A 82 17.20 -8.45 -1.86
C LEU A 82 18.65 -8.87 -1.64
N TYR A 83 19.00 -9.30 -0.43
CA TYR A 83 20.33 -9.83 -0.16
C TYR A 83 20.63 -11.09 -0.98
N GLU A 84 19.68 -12.03 -1.07
CA GLU A 84 19.81 -13.23 -1.89
C GLU A 84 19.98 -12.89 -3.38
N GLN A 85 19.19 -11.95 -3.91
CA GLN A 85 19.38 -11.46 -5.28
C GLN A 85 20.78 -10.89 -5.51
N MET A 86 21.29 -10.09 -4.57
CA MET A 86 22.62 -9.48 -4.71
C MET A 86 23.73 -10.53 -4.72
N VAL A 87 23.59 -11.58 -3.91
CA VAL A 87 24.53 -12.72 -3.91
C VAL A 87 24.50 -13.46 -5.26
N ASN A 88 23.30 -13.68 -5.82
CA ASN A 88 23.17 -14.33 -7.15
C ASN A 88 23.81 -13.49 -8.27
N PHE A 89 23.64 -12.16 -8.24
CA PHE A 89 24.33 -11.28 -9.17
C PHE A 89 25.84 -11.34 -9.01
N GLN A 90 26.34 -11.35 -7.77
CA GLN A 90 27.77 -11.45 -7.49
C GLN A 90 28.35 -12.74 -8.09
N GLN A 91 27.70 -13.89 -7.89
CA GLN A 91 28.14 -15.17 -8.46
C GLN A 91 28.14 -15.16 -10.00
N THR A 92 27.13 -14.54 -10.60
CA THR A 92 27.03 -14.40 -12.07
C THR A 92 28.18 -13.54 -12.61
N VAL A 93 28.50 -12.44 -11.92
CA VAL A 93 29.63 -11.57 -12.27
C VAL A 93 30.95 -12.32 -12.13
N ASP A 94 31.15 -13.06 -11.04
CA ASP A 94 32.38 -13.82 -10.80
C ASP A 94 32.58 -14.91 -11.87
N SER A 95 31.50 -15.61 -12.25
CA SER A 95 31.52 -16.64 -13.30
C SER A 95 31.79 -16.03 -14.70
N ALA A 96 31.17 -14.89 -15.02
CA ALA A 96 31.43 -14.17 -16.27
C ALA A 96 32.88 -13.67 -16.34
N LYS A 97 33.41 -13.18 -15.21
CA LYS A 97 34.81 -12.76 -15.08
C LYS A 97 35.78 -13.92 -15.31
N GLU A 98 35.55 -15.08 -14.68
CA GLU A 98 36.39 -16.27 -14.87
C GLU A 98 36.38 -16.76 -16.33
N THR A 99 35.21 -16.74 -16.97
CA THR A 99 35.06 -17.08 -18.39
C THR A 99 35.89 -16.15 -19.28
N LEU A 100 35.80 -14.84 -19.03
CA LEU A 100 36.58 -13.84 -19.75
C LEU A 100 38.09 -14.01 -19.53
N GLU A 101 38.53 -14.21 -18.29
CA GLU A 101 39.95 -14.44 -17.98
C GLU A 101 40.51 -15.69 -18.68
N THR A 102 39.69 -16.73 -18.84
CA THR A 102 40.06 -17.94 -19.59
C THR A 102 40.18 -17.66 -21.08
N THR A 103 39.19 -17.01 -21.68
CA THR A 103 39.21 -16.67 -23.11
C THR A 103 40.39 -15.76 -23.46
N VAL A 104 40.71 -14.77 -22.60
CA VAL A 104 41.87 -13.89 -22.80
C VAL A 104 43.18 -14.67 -22.84
N LYS A 105 43.39 -15.61 -21.91
CA LYS A 105 44.58 -16.48 -21.92
C LYS A 105 44.65 -17.34 -23.18
N GLU A 106 43.54 -17.92 -23.60
CA GLU A 106 43.48 -18.73 -24.84
C GLU A 106 43.76 -17.88 -26.10
N THR A 107 43.32 -16.61 -26.14
CA THR A 107 43.63 -15.72 -27.27
C THR A 107 45.08 -15.26 -27.32
N ASP A 108 45.76 -15.15 -26.17
CA ASP A 108 47.20 -14.90 -26.11
C ASP A 108 48.01 -16.11 -26.66
N GLU A 109 47.41 -17.31 -26.71
CA GLU A 109 48.00 -18.53 -27.27
C GLU A 109 47.68 -18.75 -28.77
N VAL A 110 46.72 -18.01 -29.35
CA VAL A 110 46.31 -18.13 -30.76
C VAL A 110 47.05 -17.10 -31.63
N ASP A 111 47.73 -17.58 -32.68
CA ASP A 111 48.49 -16.76 -33.64
C ASP A 111 47.65 -15.58 -34.18
N GLY A 112 48.02 -14.35 -33.81
CA GLY A 112 47.23 -13.13 -34.05
C GLY A 112 46.92 -12.85 -35.52
N PHE A 113 47.63 -13.49 -36.45
CA PHE A 113 47.39 -13.39 -37.88
C PHE A 113 46.09 -14.11 -38.33
N VAL A 114 45.71 -15.21 -37.66
CA VAL A 114 44.50 -15.98 -38.00
C VAL A 114 43.22 -15.29 -37.48
N PHE A 115 43.33 -14.66 -36.30
CA PHE A 115 42.23 -13.91 -35.69
C PHE A 115 41.84 -12.69 -36.54
N LEU A 116 42.80 -11.89 -37.00
CA LEU A 116 42.55 -10.70 -37.81
C LEU A 116 41.86 -11.02 -39.15
N ASN A 117 42.28 -12.09 -39.83
CA ASN A 117 41.65 -12.50 -41.10
C ASN A 117 40.18 -12.91 -40.90
N THR A 118 39.86 -13.58 -39.80
CA THR A 118 38.49 -14.02 -39.48
C THR A 118 37.57 -12.86 -39.10
N VAL A 119 38.11 -11.86 -38.38
CA VAL A 119 37.37 -10.64 -38.01
C VAL A 119 37.13 -9.74 -39.23
N GLN A 120 38.12 -9.62 -40.11
CA GLN A 120 38.01 -8.81 -41.32
C GLN A 120 36.98 -9.35 -42.32
N ASP A 121 36.88 -10.68 -42.46
CA ASP A 121 35.85 -11.32 -43.32
C ASP A 121 34.42 -11.11 -42.80
N LYS A 122 34.25 -11.03 -41.47
CA LYS A 122 32.95 -10.79 -40.84
C LYS A 122 32.55 -9.31 -40.84
N ALA A 123 33.52 -8.39 -40.73
CA ALA A 123 33.27 -6.95 -40.66
C ALA A 123 32.99 -6.29 -42.02
N ILE A 124 33.47 -6.86 -43.14
CA ILE A 124 33.28 -6.28 -44.49
C ILE A 124 31.93 -6.69 -45.12
N ASN A 125 31.33 -7.79 -44.67
CA ASN A 125 30.11 -8.36 -45.27
C ASN A 125 28.81 -8.12 -44.48
N THR A 126 28.85 -7.38 -43.37
CA THR A 126 27.65 -7.09 -42.58
C THR A 126 27.30 -5.60 -42.64
N PRO A 127 26.13 -5.23 -43.20
CA PRO A 127 25.66 -3.85 -43.08
C PRO A 127 25.40 -3.59 -41.59
N TYR A 128 26.04 -2.56 -41.04
CA TYR A 128 25.76 -2.06 -39.69
C TYR A 128 24.25 -1.81 -39.57
N ASN A 129 23.53 -2.72 -38.91
CA ASN A 129 22.16 -2.48 -38.54
C ASN A 129 22.19 -1.52 -37.35
N THR A 130 21.92 -0.25 -37.61
CA THR A 130 21.41 0.67 -36.62
C THR A 130 20.11 0.07 -36.05
N TRP A 131 20.20 -0.61 -34.91
CA TRP A 131 19.03 -1.12 -34.16
C TRP A 131 18.17 0.08 -33.79
N LEU A 132 17.04 0.24 -34.47
CA LEU A 132 16.18 1.38 -34.29
C LEU A 132 15.28 1.14 -33.07
N THR A 133 15.31 2.10 -32.16
CA THR A 133 14.53 2.14 -30.92
C THR A 133 13.02 1.98 -31.17
N PRO A 134 12.29 1.15 -30.38
CA PRO A 134 10.84 1.09 -30.45
C PRO A 134 10.20 2.48 -30.31
N THR A 135 9.13 2.74 -31.04
CA THR A 135 8.40 4.02 -30.95
C THR A 135 7.08 3.80 -30.22
N VAL A 136 6.98 4.28 -28.98
CA VAL A 136 5.74 4.19 -28.19
C VAL A 136 4.68 5.09 -28.80
N ILE A 137 3.50 4.52 -29.04
CA ILE A 137 2.37 5.21 -29.62
C ILE A 137 1.65 5.96 -28.50
N PRO A 138 1.34 7.26 -28.67
CA PRO A 138 0.57 8.02 -27.69
C PRO A 138 -0.77 7.37 -27.37
N GLN A 139 -1.23 7.58 -26.13
CA GLN A 139 -2.50 7.04 -25.68
C GLN A 139 -3.68 7.53 -26.54
N GLU A 140 -4.45 6.59 -27.07
CA GLU A 140 -5.70 6.89 -27.80
C GLU A 140 -6.79 7.41 -26.85
N PRO A 141 -7.64 8.35 -27.26
CA PRO A 141 -8.75 8.84 -26.44
C PRO A 141 -9.68 7.71 -26.00
N ASN A 142 -9.98 7.64 -24.70
CA ASN A 142 -10.85 6.62 -24.08
C ASN A 142 -10.33 5.18 -24.12
N SER A 143 -9.02 4.97 -24.36
CA SER A 143 -8.40 3.64 -24.34
C SER A 143 -8.07 3.13 -22.93
N ALA A 144 -8.06 4.01 -21.92
CA ALA A 144 -7.76 3.65 -20.54
C ALA A 144 -9.01 3.43 -19.71
N THR A 145 -8.84 2.68 -18.63
CA THR A 145 -9.82 2.54 -17.55
C THR A 145 -9.38 3.36 -16.34
N SER A 146 -10.10 3.25 -15.22
CA SER A 146 -9.67 3.87 -13.97
C SER A 146 -8.40 3.26 -13.39
N THR A 147 -8.04 2.03 -13.77
CA THR A 147 -6.91 1.30 -13.16
C THR A 147 -6.03 0.61 -14.19
N SER A 148 -6.20 0.90 -15.47
CA SER A 148 -5.38 0.31 -16.52
C SER A 148 -5.20 1.19 -17.75
N ILE A 149 -4.05 1.03 -18.41
CA ILE A 149 -3.71 1.69 -19.67
C ILE A 149 -3.22 0.65 -20.68
N ALA A 150 -3.69 0.78 -21.93
CA ALA A 150 -3.18 -0.01 -23.04
C ALA A 150 -2.05 0.76 -23.74
N VAL A 151 -0.88 0.12 -23.83
CA VAL A 151 0.34 0.68 -24.41
C VAL A 151 0.67 -0.09 -25.69
N TYR A 152 0.92 0.65 -26.77
CA TYR A 152 1.29 0.10 -28.07
C TYR A 152 2.59 0.74 -28.54
N TRP A 153 3.39 0.02 -29.32
CA TRP A 153 4.58 0.58 -29.96
C TRP A 153 4.80 0.02 -31.35
N ALA A 154 5.46 0.80 -32.19
CA ALA A 154 5.92 0.40 -33.50
C ALA A 154 7.39 -0.04 -33.45
N VAL A 155 7.71 -1.05 -34.25
CA VAL A 155 9.07 -1.55 -34.50
C VAL A 155 9.33 -1.53 -36.00
N ASN A 156 10.60 -1.53 -36.42
CA ASN A 156 10.92 -1.46 -37.83
C ASN A 156 10.87 -2.83 -38.49
N ASP A 157 10.48 -2.85 -39.76
CA ASP A 157 10.45 -4.06 -40.56
C ASP A 157 11.88 -4.59 -40.74
N GLY A 158 12.16 -5.76 -40.16
CA GLY A 158 13.46 -6.43 -40.23
C GLY A 158 14.18 -6.60 -38.90
N ASP A 159 13.66 -6.05 -37.80
CA ASP A 159 14.22 -6.26 -36.47
C ASP A 159 13.87 -7.67 -35.93
N THR A 160 14.89 -8.48 -35.65
CA THR A 160 14.71 -9.76 -34.94
C THR A 160 14.65 -9.48 -33.43
N ILE A 161 13.44 -9.51 -32.87
CA ILE A 161 13.16 -9.19 -31.46
C ILE A 161 12.58 -10.44 -30.76
N ASP A 162 13.16 -10.80 -29.62
CA ASP A 162 12.69 -11.94 -28.82
C ASP A 162 11.62 -11.51 -27.80
N CYS A 163 11.80 -10.32 -27.19
CA CYS A 163 10.84 -9.72 -26.28
C CYS A 163 11.05 -8.20 -26.12
N PHE A 164 10.11 -7.57 -25.43
CA PHE A 164 10.13 -6.16 -25.07
C PHE A 164 10.10 -6.00 -23.56
N GLN A 165 10.85 -5.03 -23.06
CA GLN A 165 10.81 -4.59 -21.66
C GLN A 165 10.11 -3.24 -21.60
N VAL A 166 8.95 -3.21 -20.97
CA VAL A 166 8.11 -2.03 -20.79
C VAL A 166 8.31 -1.50 -19.38
N TYR A 167 8.56 -0.21 -19.27
CA TYR A 167 8.79 0.50 -18.03
C TYR A 167 7.68 1.53 -17.83
N CYS A 168 7.18 1.64 -16.61
CA CYS A 168 6.13 2.56 -16.24
C CYS A 168 6.44 3.20 -14.89
N MET A 169 6.28 4.52 -14.82
CA MET A 169 6.58 5.31 -13.63
C MET A 169 5.48 6.35 -13.41
N GLU A 170 4.92 6.43 -12.20
CA GLU A 170 3.95 7.48 -11.86
C GLU A 170 4.65 8.86 -11.85
N GLU A 171 4.05 9.86 -12.49
CA GLU A 171 4.54 11.23 -12.38
C GLU A 171 4.05 11.90 -11.10
N LEU A 172 4.97 12.45 -10.32
CA LEU A 172 4.65 13.22 -9.12
C LEU A 172 3.84 14.47 -9.51
N GLN A 173 2.60 14.56 -9.02
CA GLN A 173 1.84 15.80 -9.14
C GLN A 173 2.53 16.90 -8.32
N ALA A 174 2.77 18.05 -8.97
CA ALA A 174 3.57 19.17 -8.44
C ALA A 174 3.03 19.83 -7.15
N SER A 175 2.01 19.28 -6.49
CA SER A 175 1.36 19.93 -5.34
C SER A 175 1.38 19.19 -4.00
N LYS A 176 1.80 17.92 -3.86
CA LYS A 176 1.91 17.29 -2.52
C LYS A 176 3.00 16.23 -2.41
N ASP A 177 3.74 16.33 -1.30
CA ASP A 177 4.64 15.36 -0.67
C ASP A 177 5.84 14.86 -1.49
N ALA A 178 6.98 15.52 -1.28
CA ALA A 178 8.31 15.16 -1.77
C ALA A 178 8.92 13.92 -1.08
N GLY A 179 8.11 12.92 -0.73
CA GLY A 179 8.53 11.74 0.03
C GLY A 179 7.94 10.40 -0.43
N ALA A 180 7.10 10.36 -1.47
CA ALA A 180 6.61 9.11 -2.02
C ALA A 180 7.72 8.44 -2.87
N LEU A 181 8.09 7.21 -2.52
CA LEU A 181 8.88 6.35 -3.40
C LEU A 181 8.07 6.15 -4.69
N VAL A 182 8.53 6.75 -5.78
CA VAL A 182 7.94 6.51 -7.10
C VAL A 182 8.29 5.07 -7.48
N GLU A 183 7.30 4.19 -7.47
CA GLU A 183 7.49 2.78 -7.80
C GLU A 183 7.64 2.65 -9.33
N GLU A 184 8.78 2.10 -9.76
CA GLU A 184 9.05 1.80 -11.17
C GLU A 184 8.55 0.39 -11.48
N TYR A 185 7.52 0.32 -12.31
CA TYR A 185 6.94 -0.94 -12.78
C TYR A 185 7.67 -1.39 -14.04
N ARG A 186 8.05 -2.68 -14.10
CA ARG A 186 8.67 -3.28 -15.28
C ARG A 186 7.99 -4.59 -15.66
N VAL A 187 7.64 -4.72 -16.94
CA VAL A 187 7.00 -5.92 -17.50
C VAL A 187 7.76 -6.36 -18.73
N THR A 188 7.87 -7.69 -18.92
CA THR A 188 8.42 -8.28 -20.16
C THR A 188 7.30 -8.90 -20.97
N VAL A 189 7.16 -8.51 -22.24
CA VAL A 189 6.14 -9.05 -23.16
C VAL A 189 6.75 -9.46 -24.49
N LYS A 190 6.04 -10.28 -25.28
CA LYS A 190 6.53 -10.70 -26.61
C LYS A 190 5.84 -9.93 -27.74
N GLU A 191 4.64 -9.45 -27.47
CA GLU A 191 3.82 -8.68 -28.39
C GLU A 191 4.23 -7.21 -28.39
N SER A 192 3.97 -6.48 -29.48
CA SER A 192 4.23 -5.04 -29.58
C SER A 192 3.18 -4.17 -28.88
N HIS A 193 2.56 -4.71 -27.84
CA HIS A 193 1.59 -4.03 -26.98
C HIS A 193 1.49 -4.73 -25.62
N CYS A 194 1.03 -4.00 -24.61
CA CYS A 194 0.66 -4.56 -23.31
C CYS A 194 -0.43 -3.72 -22.63
N ILE A 195 -1.11 -4.32 -21.66
CA ILE A 195 -2.01 -3.59 -20.75
C ILE A 195 -1.31 -3.55 -19.39
N LEU A 196 -1.11 -2.34 -18.88
CA LEU A 196 -0.63 -2.13 -17.51
C LEU A 196 -1.87 -2.01 -16.63
N GLU A 197 -1.98 -2.89 -15.64
CA GLU A 197 -3.10 -2.99 -14.69
C GLU A 197 -2.67 -2.52 -13.30
N ASP A 198 -3.61 -2.50 -12.36
CA ASP A 198 -3.40 -2.09 -10.95
C ASP A 198 -2.84 -0.66 -10.78
N LEU A 199 -3.18 0.24 -11.70
CA LEU A 199 -2.81 1.66 -11.63
C LEU A 199 -3.82 2.47 -10.80
N GLU A 200 -3.37 3.60 -10.27
CA GLU A 200 -4.20 4.53 -9.52
C GLU A 200 -5.11 5.37 -10.45
N PRO A 201 -6.38 5.62 -10.09
CA PRO A 201 -7.28 6.47 -10.88
C PRO A 201 -6.86 7.93 -10.95
N ASP A 202 -7.14 8.57 -12.10
CA ASP A 202 -6.83 9.98 -12.40
C ASP A 202 -5.34 10.35 -12.23
N ARG A 203 -4.43 9.41 -12.52
CA ARG A 203 -2.97 9.59 -12.45
C ARG A 203 -2.31 9.57 -13.83
N CYS A 204 -1.17 10.25 -13.92
CA CYS A 204 -0.32 10.28 -15.11
C CYS A 204 0.89 9.36 -14.92
N TYR A 205 1.23 8.63 -15.97
CA TYR A 205 2.30 7.65 -16.00
C TYR A 205 3.21 7.91 -17.18
N SER A 206 4.52 7.96 -16.94
CA SER A 206 5.55 7.97 -17.96
C SER A 206 5.90 6.54 -18.34
N VAL A 207 5.74 6.18 -19.62
CA VAL A 207 5.99 4.83 -20.14
C VAL A 207 7.04 4.84 -21.23
N TRP A 208 7.97 3.88 -21.23
CA TRP A 208 8.96 3.67 -22.29
C TRP A 208 9.28 2.18 -22.49
N VAL A 209 9.80 1.84 -23.66
CA VAL A 209 10.00 0.45 -24.09
C VAL A 209 11.42 0.22 -24.62
N MET A 210 11.99 -0.94 -24.32
CA MET A 210 13.21 -1.47 -24.94
C MET A 210 12.93 -2.79 -25.65
N ALA A 211 13.52 -3.00 -26.82
CA ALA A 211 13.53 -4.29 -27.50
C ALA A 211 14.74 -5.11 -27.05
N VAL A 212 14.57 -6.42 -26.91
CA VAL A 212 15.61 -7.35 -26.47
C VAL A 212 15.64 -8.57 -27.40
N ASN A 213 16.85 -9.01 -27.72
CA ASN A 213 17.07 -10.29 -28.39
C ASN A 213 18.30 -11.02 -27.83
N GLY A 214 18.60 -12.20 -28.37
CA GLY A 214 19.74 -13.02 -27.98
C GLY A 214 21.11 -12.37 -28.12
N THR A 215 21.23 -11.21 -28.77
CA THR A 215 22.49 -10.45 -28.92
C THR A 215 22.58 -9.21 -28.04
N GLY A 216 21.47 -8.72 -27.48
CA GLY A 216 21.46 -7.54 -26.61
C GLY A 216 20.14 -6.78 -26.57
N CYS A 217 20.20 -5.53 -26.10
CA CYS A 217 19.05 -4.63 -25.95
C CYS A 217 19.18 -3.41 -26.86
N SER A 218 18.06 -2.89 -27.35
CA SER A 218 18.00 -1.57 -28.01
C SER A 218 18.21 -0.43 -27.02
N LEU A 219 18.36 0.79 -27.53
CA LEU A 219 18.13 2.00 -26.72
C LEU A 219 16.66 2.05 -26.24
N PRO A 220 16.37 2.77 -25.15
CA PRO A 220 15.00 3.02 -24.70
C PRO A 220 14.28 4.00 -25.64
N SER A 221 12.98 3.77 -25.83
CA SER A 221 12.09 4.72 -26.51
C SER A 221 12.05 6.08 -25.84
N GLU A 222 11.58 7.07 -26.58
CA GLU A 222 11.08 8.29 -25.94
C GLU A 222 9.97 7.94 -24.94
N LYS A 223 9.91 8.71 -23.85
CA LYS A 223 8.88 8.54 -22.82
C LYS A 223 7.57 9.12 -23.33
N ALA A 224 6.51 8.33 -23.23
CA ALA A 224 5.14 8.77 -23.52
C ALA A 224 4.33 8.86 -22.23
N ILE A 225 3.45 9.86 -22.16
CA ILE A 225 2.57 10.06 -21.00
C ILE A 225 1.22 9.42 -21.25
N PHE A 226 0.80 8.58 -20.30
CA PHE A 226 -0.49 7.93 -20.27
C PHE A 226 -1.26 8.39 -19.02
N LYS A 227 -2.57 8.49 -19.12
CA LYS A 227 -3.46 8.91 -18.04
C LYS A 227 -4.58 7.90 -17.82
N THR A 228 -4.77 7.49 -16.56
CA THR A 228 -5.93 6.70 -16.14
C THR A 228 -7.18 7.58 -16.05
N VAL A 229 -8.35 6.97 -16.23
CA VAL A 229 -9.63 7.67 -16.14
C VAL A 229 -9.96 7.93 -14.66
N GLY A 230 -10.63 9.05 -14.37
CA GLY A 230 -11.14 9.29 -13.02
C GLY A 230 -12.20 8.27 -12.59
N PRO A 231 -12.48 8.13 -11.29
CA PRO A 231 -13.49 7.20 -10.79
C PRO A 231 -14.84 7.51 -11.43
N VAL A 232 -15.49 6.50 -12.03
CA VAL A 232 -16.83 6.64 -12.58
C VAL A 232 -17.78 6.94 -11.44
N ALA A 233 -18.23 8.19 -11.33
CA ALA A 233 -19.28 8.56 -10.40
C ALA A 233 -20.57 7.83 -10.82
N LEU A 234 -20.95 6.80 -10.07
CA LEU A 234 -22.31 6.24 -10.15
C LEU A 234 -23.26 7.37 -9.80
N LYS A 235 -23.85 8.02 -10.81
CA LYS A 235 -25.02 8.87 -10.62
C LYS A 235 -26.13 7.94 -10.11
N GLN A 236 -26.29 7.88 -8.80
CA GLN A 236 -27.50 7.35 -8.19
C GLN A 236 -28.64 8.25 -8.65
N ASN A 237 -29.46 7.73 -9.58
CA ASN A 237 -30.69 8.38 -9.98
C ASN A 237 -31.63 8.36 -8.75
N LEU A 238 -31.84 9.54 -8.16
CA LEU A 238 -32.96 9.84 -7.26
C LEU A 238 -34.26 9.90 -8.05
#